data_AF-A0A7K9EAD2-F1
#
_entry.id   AF-A0A7K9EAD2-F1
#
_cell.length_a   1.000
_cell.length_b   1.000
_cell.length_c   1.000
_cell.angle_alpha   90.00
_cell.angle_beta   90.00
_cell.angle_gamma   90.00
#
_symmetry.space_group_name_H-M   'P 1'
#
loop_
_entity.id
_entity.type
_entity.pdbx_description
1 polymer ?
#
loop_
_entity_poly.entity_id
_entity_poly.type
_entity_poly.pdbx_seq_one_letter_code
_entity_poly.pdbx_strand_id
1 'polypeptide(L)'
;KSHKELLIPSMPCHAKTNIMFLKTHKTASSTVLNIMFRFAERYNLTVALPADQLVHLGYPKTFLANFVEEFEAIGQNYNIMCNHLRFNPSEVQKVMPVNTFYFSILRNPIPLLESSYVYYKDSVPAFRISKDVNEYLASPMKYYLPEDYKKNIYARNIMWFDFGYDNNAKDNNKYIQAVLKEIKQNFHLILIADYFDESMILLKHALCWDLDDVVYFKLNSRSQDTVQILTPKSVKRIKAWCSLDWKLYRHFNQSFWRKIKETIGLKELEKEVNHLRVRQKELMGTCLSDQEAVGKGDIKNRALLPFQSGIANILGYNLKQDLDNRTLRTCQKMVMPELQYTSYLYSLQHPHKRRKQLGLPWQWTSSQEK
;
A
#
# COMPACT_ATOMS: atom_id res chain seq x y z
N LYS A 1 -49.16 -23.28 -17.72
CA LYS A 1 -48.20 -23.82 -16.74
C LYS A 1 -47.08 -22.81 -16.59
N SER A 2 -47.13 -21.99 -15.54
CA SER A 2 -46.14 -20.94 -15.24
C SER A 2 -44.98 -21.58 -14.49
N HIS A 3 -43.79 -21.57 -15.09
CA HIS A 3 -42.55 -21.93 -14.40
C HIS A 3 -42.10 -20.70 -13.60
N LYS A 4 -42.40 -20.69 -12.29
CA LYS A 4 -41.73 -19.81 -11.34
C LYS A 4 -40.29 -20.29 -11.20
N GLU A 5 -39.36 -19.55 -11.78
CA GLU A 5 -37.95 -19.63 -11.38
C GLU A 5 -37.86 -19.23 -9.91
N LEU A 6 -37.54 -20.21 -9.06
CA LEU A 6 -37.15 -19.99 -7.68
C LEU A 6 -35.84 -19.20 -7.69
N LEU A 7 -35.95 -17.90 -7.43
CA LEU A 7 -34.82 -17.05 -7.07
C LEU A 7 -34.20 -17.64 -5.80
N ILE A 8 -33.09 -18.36 -5.96
CA ILE A 8 -32.23 -18.80 -4.85
C ILE A 8 -31.76 -17.51 -4.17
N PRO A 9 -32.08 -17.28 -2.88
CA PRO A 9 -31.56 -16.12 -2.17
C PRO A 9 -30.03 -16.16 -2.24
N SER A 10 -29.41 -15.07 -2.69
CA SER A 10 -27.96 -14.94 -2.63
C SER A 10 -27.52 -15.17 -1.19
N MET A 11 -26.67 -16.18 -0.94
CA MET A 11 -26.15 -16.42 0.40
C MET A 11 -25.57 -15.11 0.96
N PRO A 12 -25.83 -14.77 2.23
CA PRO A 12 -25.31 -13.55 2.83
C PRO A 12 -23.78 -13.58 2.76
N CYS A 13 -23.17 -12.53 2.21
CA CYS A 13 -21.72 -12.46 2.18
C CYS A 13 -21.18 -12.12 3.56
N HIS A 14 -20.24 -12.93 4.04
CA HIS A 14 -19.56 -12.70 5.32
C HIS A 14 -18.28 -11.90 5.13
N ALA A 15 -18.07 -10.90 5.99
CA ALA A 15 -16.87 -10.09 5.99
C ALA A 15 -15.62 -10.98 6.12
N LYS A 16 -14.69 -10.83 5.18
CA LYS A 16 -13.41 -11.54 5.20
C LYS A 16 -12.48 -10.87 6.20
N THR A 17 -11.91 -11.66 7.10
CA THR A 17 -11.00 -11.20 8.17
C THR A 17 -9.56 -11.69 7.97
N ASN A 18 -9.36 -12.80 7.27
CA ASN A 18 -8.03 -13.31 6.92
C ASN A 18 -7.57 -12.72 5.58
N ILE A 19 -6.60 -11.81 5.60
CA ILE A 19 -6.23 -10.96 4.48
C ILE A 19 -4.72 -10.84 4.37
N MET A 20 -4.21 -11.10 3.17
CA MET A 20 -2.84 -10.77 2.80
C MET A 20 -2.85 -9.67 1.75
N PHE A 21 -2.34 -8.50 2.13
CA PHE A 21 -2.11 -7.39 1.23
C PHE A 21 -0.62 -7.32 0.87
N LEU A 22 -0.27 -7.70 -0.36
CA LEU A 22 1.08 -7.45 -0.87
C LEU A 22 1.22 -5.95 -1.16
N LYS A 23 1.83 -5.25 -0.22
CA LYS A 23 2.12 -3.83 -0.31
C LYS A 23 3.27 -3.55 -1.28
N THR A 24 2.96 -3.00 -2.44
CA THR A 24 3.96 -2.57 -3.45
C THR A 24 4.42 -1.13 -3.23
N HIS A 25 5.60 -0.77 -3.73
CA HIS A 25 6.20 0.53 -3.51
C HIS A 25 5.63 1.63 -4.43
N LYS A 26 5.40 2.82 -3.85
CA LYS A 26 4.96 4.06 -4.55
C LYS A 26 3.62 3.95 -5.29
N THR A 27 2.74 3.07 -4.80
CA THR A 27 1.41 2.76 -5.35
C THR A 27 0.25 3.21 -4.43
N ALA A 28 0.46 4.22 -3.58
CA ALA A 28 -0.49 4.63 -2.53
C ALA A 28 -0.80 3.52 -1.49
N SER A 29 0.09 2.54 -1.39
CA SER A 29 -0.08 1.35 -0.56
C SER A 29 0.02 1.61 0.95
N SER A 30 0.63 2.71 1.40
CA SER A 30 0.57 3.17 2.80
C SER A 30 -0.85 3.55 3.24
N THR A 31 -1.66 4.08 2.32
CA THR A 31 -3.09 4.34 2.57
C THR A 31 -3.85 3.04 2.77
N VAL A 32 -3.63 2.05 1.90
CA VAL A 32 -4.26 0.73 2.03
C VAL A 32 -3.82 0.03 3.31
N LEU A 33 -2.54 0.12 3.69
CA LEU A 33 -2.05 -0.41 4.98
C LEU A 33 -2.77 0.23 6.16
N ASN A 34 -2.99 1.55 6.16
CA ASN A 34 -3.76 2.23 7.21
C ASN A 34 -5.20 1.69 7.30
N ILE A 35 -5.86 1.45 6.15
CA ILE A 35 -7.18 0.80 6.10
C ILE A 35 -7.12 -0.60 6.76
N MET A 36 -6.13 -1.42 6.39
CA MET A 36 -5.97 -2.76 6.97
C MET A 36 -5.74 -2.72 8.48
N PHE A 37 -4.93 -1.79 8.99
CA PHE A 37 -4.66 -1.63 10.42
C PHE A 37 -5.89 -1.15 11.20
N ARG A 38 -6.64 -0.20 10.65
CA ARG A 38 -7.91 0.24 11.25
C ARG A 38 -8.94 -0.89 11.30
N PHE A 39 -9.03 -1.68 10.23
CA PHE A 39 -9.88 -2.86 10.20
C PHE A 39 -9.44 -3.89 11.25
N ALA A 40 -8.14 -4.16 11.36
CA ALA A 40 -7.59 -5.06 12.37
C ALA A 40 -8.03 -4.67 13.79
N GLU A 41 -7.88 -3.40 14.15
CA GLU A 41 -8.30 -2.91 15.47
C GLU A 41 -9.81 -2.97 15.67
N ARG A 42 -10.59 -2.55 14.68
CA ARG A 42 -12.06 -2.53 14.76
C ARG A 42 -12.63 -3.91 15.08
N TYR A 43 -12.04 -4.95 14.50
CA TYR A 43 -12.51 -6.33 14.63
C TYR A 43 -11.61 -7.20 15.53
N ASN A 44 -10.71 -6.57 16.31
CA ASN A 44 -9.80 -7.23 17.24
C ASN A 44 -9.01 -8.41 16.61
N LEU A 45 -8.44 -8.16 15.43
CA LEU A 45 -7.71 -9.13 14.62
C LEU A 45 -6.20 -9.03 14.83
N THR A 46 -5.49 -10.14 14.66
CA THR A 46 -4.02 -10.20 14.78
C THR A 46 -3.34 -9.83 13.46
N VAL A 47 -2.30 -8.99 13.54
CA VAL A 47 -1.47 -8.58 12.40
C VAL A 47 -0.10 -9.26 12.46
N ALA A 48 0.35 -9.83 11.34
CA ALA A 48 1.69 -10.36 11.15
C ALA A 48 2.71 -9.20 11.03
N LEU A 49 3.17 -8.70 12.19
CA LEU A 49 4.07 -7.56 12.28
C LEU A 49 5.54 -7.99 12.15
N PRO A 50 6.43 -7.12 11.66
CA PRO A 50 7.87 -7.41 11.58
C PRO A 50 8.50 -7.72 12.92
N ALA A 51 9.44 -8.66 12.95
CA ALA A 51 10.18 -9.01 14.16
C ALA A 51 11.10 -7.88 14.66
N ASP A 52 11.35 -7.85 15.96
CA ASP A 52 12.30 -6.98 16.66
C ASP A 52 12.05 -5.48 16.38
N GLN A 53 13.12 -4.73 16.09
CA GLN A 53 13.08 -3.31 15.74
C GLN A 53 12.91 -3.07 14.23
N LEU A 54 12.67 -4.11 13.43
CA LEU A 54 12.43 -3.97 11.99
C LEU A 54 11.05 -3.36 11.74
N VAL A 55 10.92 -2.67 10.61
CA VAL A 55 9.65 -2.08 10.13
C VAL A 55 9.11 -2.74 8.85
N HIS A 56 9.92 -3.60 8.24
CA HIS A 56 9.56 -4.42 7.08
C HIS A 56 9.79 -5.89 7.39
N LEU A 57 9.05 -6.75 6.71
CA LEU A 57 9.14 -8.21 6.81
C LEU A 57 10.31 -8.73 5.94
N GLY A 58 11.53 -8.35 6.32
CA GLY A 58 12.78 -8.81 5.71
C GLY A 58 13.19 -8.17 4.37
N TYR A 59 12.44 -7.18 3.90
CA TYR A 59 12.74 -6.50 2.63
C TYR A 59 14.15 -5.86 2.63
N PRO A 60 14.95 -5.99 1.55
CA PRO A 60 14.60 -6.47 0.21
C PRO A 60 14.84 -7.96 -0.05
N LYS A 61 15.16 -8.75 0.98
CA LYS A 61 15.24 -10.21 0.82
C LYS A 61 13.84 -10.77 0.55
N THR A 62 13.77 -11.87 -0.18
CA THR A 62 12.55 -12.65 -0.33
C THR A 62 12.02 -13.02 1.05
N PHE A 63 10.70 -12.88 1.25
CA PHE A 63 10.06 -13.10 2.55
C PHE A 63 10.31 -14.53 3.06
N LEU A 64 10.56 -14.63 4.36
CA LEU A 64 10.64 -15.85 5.15
C LEU A 64 9.73 -15.68 6.37
N ALA A 65 9.06 -16.76 6.79
CA ALA A 65 8.08 -16.69 7.87
C ALA A 65 8.66 -16.17 9.20
N ASN A 66 9.95 -16.44 9.47
CA ASN A 66 10.65 -15.96 10.67
C ASN A 66 10.91 -14.44 10.70
N PHE A 67 10.56 -13.69 9.65
CA PHE A 67 10.53 -12.23 9.72
C PHE A 67 9.30 -11.68 10.45
N VAL A 68 8.31 -12.53 10.74
CA VAL A 68 7.14 -12.18 11.54
C VAL A 68 7.46 -12.37 13.02
N GLU A 69 7.10 -11.37 13.84
CA GLU A 69 7.28 -11.39 15.28
C GLU A 69 6.60 -12.60 15.92
N GLU A 70 7.35 -13.36 16.74
CA GLU A 70 6.87 -14.55 17.45
C GLU A 70 6.32 -15.67 16.56
N PHE A 71 6.65 -15.70 15.27
CA PHE A 71 6.16 -16.72 14.35
C PHE A 71 6.41 -18.16 14.84
N GLU A 72 7.59 -18.45 15.42
CA GLU A 72 7.90 -19.79 15.93
C GLU A 72 6.99 -20.24 17.09
N ALA A 73 6.49 -19.29 17.88
CA ALA A 73 5.59 -19.56 19.00
C ALA A 73 4.10 -19.56 18.57
N ILE A 74 3.73 -18.67 17.65
CA ILE A 74 2.34 -18.42 17.25
C ILE A 74 1.91 -19.32 16.08
N GLY A 75 2.83 -19.64 15.15
CA GLY A 75 2.54 -20.38 13.93
C GLY A 75 1.58 -19.65 13.00
N GLN A 76 0.63 -20.40 12.41
CA GLN A 76 -0.31 -19.91 11.39
C GLN A 76 -1.58 -19.31 12.02
N ASN A 77 -1.45 -18.22 12.78
CA ASN A 77 -2.57 -17.63 13.55
C ASN A 77 -2.73 -16.11 13.35
N TYR A 78 -2.25 -15.57 12.21
CA TYR A 78 -2.43 -14.16 11.88
C TYR A 78 -3.62 -13.94 10.96
N ASN A 79 -4.42 -12.91 11.24
CA ASN A 79 -5.51 -12.52 10.37
C ASN A 79 -5.05 -11.60 9.24
N ILE A 80 -4.15 -10.64 9.50
CA ILE A 80 -3.76 -9.62 8.52
C ILE A 80 -2.25 -9.59 8.32
N MET A 81 -1.81 -9.59 7.06
CA MET A 81 -0.41 -9.37 6.70
C MET A 81 -0.32 -8.31 5.61
N CYS A 82 0.24 -7.15 5.94
CA CYS A 82 0.22 -5.99 5.05
C CYS A 82 1.46 -5.09 5.10
N ASN A 83 2.45 -5.36 5.96
CA ASN A 83 3.74 -4.66 5.97
C ASN A 83 4.57 -5.01 4.71
N HIS A 84 5.51 -4.12 4.33
CA HIS A 84 6.36 -4.35 3.16
C HIS A 84 7.15 -5.65 3.26
N LEU A 85 7.08 -6.44 2.19
CA LEU A 85 7.78 -7.70 2.00
C LEU A 85 8.05 -7.91 0.50
N ARG A 86 9.00 -8.79 0.18
CA ARG A 86 9.17 -9.30 -1.18
C ARG A 86 8.50 -10.67 -1.25
N PHE A 87 7.50 -10.81 -2.13
CA PHE A 87 6.56 -11.92 -2.06
C PHE A 87 7.24 -13.29 -2.23
N ASN A 88 6.81 -14.22 -1.38
CA ASN A 88 7.18 -15.63 -1.43
C ASN A 88 5.94 -16.45 -1.05
N PRO A 89 5.23 -17.05 -2.01
CA PRO A 89 3.93 -17.66 -1.74
C PRO A 89 4.02 -18.78 -0.71
N SER A 90 5.05 -19.64 -0.78
CA SER A 90 5.20 -20.77 0.15
C SER A 90 5.48 -20.33 1.59
N GLU A 91 6.21 -19.22 1.77
CA GLU A 91 6.49 -18.71 3.12
C GLU A 91 5.32 -17.93 3.70
N VAL A 92 4.60 -17.18 2.86
CA VAL A 92 3.39 -16.46 3.30
C VAL A 92 2.30 -17.45 3.74
N GLN A 93 2.16 -18.59 3.05
CA GLN A 93 1.21 -19.65 3.42
C GLN A 93 1.51 -20.31 4.78
N LYS A 94 2.74 -20.22 5.29
CA LYS A 94 3.07 -20.68 6.64
C LYS A 94 2.51 -19.77 7.73
N VAL A 95 2.34 -18.48 7.42
CA VAL A 95 1.88 -17.44 8.36
C VAL A 95 0.37 -17.27 8.29
N MET A 96 -0.18 -17.26 7.07
CA MET A 96 -1.57 -16.89 6.80
C MET A 96 -2.47 -18.12 6.67
N PRO A 97 -3.67 -18.15 7.29
CA PRO A 97 -4.63 -19.25 7.17
C PRO A 97 -5.02 -19.61 5.73
N VAL A 98 -5.41 -20.86 5.49
CA VAL A 98 -5.77 -21.37 4.14
C VAL A 98 -6.87 -20.56 3.44
N ASN A 99 -7.84 -20.01 4.19
CA ASN A 99 -8.95 -19.21 3.65
C ASN A 99 -8.60 -17.71 3.46
N THR A 100 -7.32 -17.35 3.43
CA THR A 100 -6.86 -15.97 3.31
C THR A 100 -7.18 -15.36 1.95
N PHE A 101 -7.69 -14.13 1.96
CA PHE A 101 -7.88 -13.33 0.75
C PHE A 101 -6.61 -12.54 0.41
N TYR A 102 -5.94 -12.97 -0.65
CA TYR A 102 -4.74 -12.33 -1.20
C TYR A 102 -5.10 -11.22 -2.18
N PHE A 103 -4.60 -10.01 -1.94
CA PHE A 103 -4.67 -8.92 -2.90
C PHE A 103 -3.41 -8.05 -2.91
N SER A 104 -3.27 -7.24 -3.95
CA SER A 104 -2.19 -6.27 -4.09
C SER A 104 -2.70 -5.01 -4.80
N ILE A 105 -1.83 -4.03 -4.99
CA ILE A 105 -2.12 -2.80 -5.73
C ILE A 105 -0.97 -2.48 -6.69
N LEU A 106 -1.29 -2.00 -7.88
CA LEU A 106 -0.33 -1.55 -8.88
C LEU A 106 -0.57 -0.08 -9.21
N ARG A 107 0.39 0.54 -9.88
CA ARG A 107 0.26 1.90 -10.43
C ARG A 107 0.89 1.96 -11.80
N ASN A 108 0.46 2.90 -12.63
CA ASN A 108 1.12 3.20 -13.90
C ASN A 108 2.63 3.44 -13.67
N PRO A 109 3.53 2.70 -14.35
CA PRO A 109 4.97 2.79 -14.13
C PRO A 109 5.58 4.16 -14.44
N ILE A 110 4.91 4.99 -15.25
CA ILE A 110 5.37 6.34 -15.61
C ILE A 110 5.43 7.25 -14.36
N PRO A 111 4.31 7.59 -13.71
CA PRO A 111 4.34 8.38 -12.48
C PRO A 111 4.96 7.61 -11.31
N LEU A 112 4.97 6.27 -11.34
CA LEU A 112 5.64 5.47 -10.32
C LEU A 112 7.15 5.69 -10.32
N LEU A 113 7.83 5.57 -11.47
CA LEU A 113 9.29 5.72 -11.52
C LEU A 113 9.72 7.13 -11.12
N GLU A 114 9.00 8.16 -11.57
CA GLU A 114 9.30 9.53 -11.17
C GLU A 114 9.07 9.74 -9.66
N SER A 115 7.99 9.20 -9.09
CA SER A 115 7.78 9.22 -7.64
C SER A 115 8.87 8.45 -6.88
N SER A 116 9.35 7.33 -7.43
CA SER A 116 10.46 6.55 -6.88
C SER A 116 11.76 7.35 -6.92
N TYR A 117 12.06 8.00 -8.05
CA TYR A 117 13.24 8.85 -8.24
C TYR A 117 13.36 9.92 -7.17
N VAL A 118 12.28 10.68 -6.96
CA VAL A 118 12.26 11.77 -5.98
C VAL A 118 12.36 11.25 -4.55
N TYR A 119 11.61 10.19 -4.22
CA TYR A 119 11.57 9.65 -2.86
C TYR A 119 12.87 8.95 -2.44
N TYR A 120 13.54 8.27 -3.36
CA TYR A 120 14.78 7.54 -3.10
C TYR A 120 16.02 8.24 -3.65
N LYS A 121 15.91 9.54 -3.97
CA LYS A 121 16.97 10.34 -4.58
C LYS A 121 18.32 10.20 -3.89
N ASP A 122 18.33 10.18 -2.55
CA ASP A 122 19.57 10.16 -1.79
C ASP A 122 20.06 8.75 -1.42
N SER A 123 19.16 7.76 -1.41
CA SER A 123 19.46 6.40 -0.95
C SER A 123 19.77 5.41 -2.08
N VAL A 124 19.28 5.68 -3.29
CA VAL A 124 19.52 4.84 -4.47
C VAL A 124 20.70 5.39 -5.27
N PRO A 125 21.83 4.65 -5.40
CA PRO A 125 23.00 5.11 -6.13
C PRO A 125 22.70 5.63 -7.53
N ALA A 126 21.87 4.91 -8.30
CA ALA A 126 21.51 5.29 -9.66
C ALA A 126 20.74 6.62 -9.74
N PHE A 127 19.97 6.97 -8.72
CA PHE A 127 19.22 8.23 -8.68
C PHE A 127 20.06 9.38 -8.16
N ARG A 128 20.89 9.12 -7.14
CA ARG A 128 21.70 10.13 -6.46
C ARG A 128 22.62 10.88 -7.41
N ILE A 129 23.22 10.16 -8.36
CA ILE A 129 24.26 10.68 -9.26
C ILE A 129 23.69 11.54 -10.40
N SER A 130 22.51 11.24 -10.93
CA SER A 130 21.89 12.04 -12.00
C SER A 130 21.32 13.36 -11.47
N LYS A 131 21.28 14.44 -12.25
CA LYS A 131 20.67 15.71 -11.80
C LYS A 131 19.17 15.55 -11.55
N ASP A 132 18.46 15.00 -12.54
CA ASP A 132 17.01 14.85 -12.54
C ASP A 132 16.56 13.56 -13.23
N VAL A 133 15.27 13.25 -13.15
CA VAL A 133 14.68 12.02 -13.69
C VAL A 133 14.82 11.94 -15.22
N ASN A 134 14.84 13.08 -15.92
CA ASN A 134 14.97 13.11 -17.38
C ASN A 134 16.40 12.79 -17.82
N GLU A 135 17.40 13.31 -17.10
CA GLU A 135 18.81 12.94 -17.30
C GLU A 135 19.03 11.45 -17.03
N TYR A 136 18.53 10.95 -15.89
CA TYR A 136 18.60 9.52 -15.56
C TYR A 136 18.04 8.66 -16.70
N LEU A 137 16.83 8.97 -17.16
CA LEU A 137 16.16 8.24 -18.24
C LEU A 137 16.82 8.41 -19.60
N ALA A 138 17.63 9.46 -19.80
CA ALA A 138 18.35 9.63 -21.04
C ALA A 138 19.45 8.59 -21.22
N SER A 139 20.01 8.06 -20.13
CA SER A 139 21.07 7.04 -20.15
C SER A 139 21.03 6.20 -18.86
N PRO A 140 19.97 5.42 -18.60
CA PRO A 140 19.78 4.77 -17.29
C PRO A 140 20.91 3.79 -16.95
N MET A 141 21.47 3.10 -17.95
CA MET A 141 22.61 2.18 -17.77
C MET A 141 23.91 2.88 -17.38
N LYS A 142 24.04 4.20 -17.59
CA LYS A 142 25.19 4.98 -17.08
C LYS A 142 25.17 5.07 -15.55
N TYR A 143 23.97 5.03 -14.95
CA TYR A 143 23.78 5.21 -13.50
C TYR A 143 23.39 3.91 -12.78
N TYR A 144 22.67 3.02 -13.46
CA TYR A 144 22.26 1.70 -12.94
C TYR A 144 23.38 0.69 -13.17
N LEU A 145 24.36 0.68 -12.27
CA LEU A 145 25.48 -0.27 -12.31
C LEU A 145 25.04 -1.66 -11.84
N PRO A 146 25.35 -2.75 -12.58
CA PRO A 146 24.97 -4.12 -12.21
C PRO A 146 25.49 -4.56 -10.83
N GLU A 147 26.67 -4.08 -10.42
CA GLU A 147 27.32 -4.43 -9.15
C GLU A 147 26.51 -3.92 -7.95
N ASP A 148 25.75 -2.83 -8.13
CA ASP A 148 24.92 -2.19 -7.12
C ASP A 148 23.42 -2.57 -7.23
N TYR A 149 23.06 -3.63 -7.97
CA TYR A 149 21.65 -3.96 -8.23
C TYR A 149 20.78 -4.03 -6.97
N LYS A 150 21.32 -4.58 -5.86
CA LYS A 150 20.61 -4.68 -4.56
C LYS A 150 20.24 -3.31 -3.97
N LYS A 151 21.07 -2.30 -4.22
CA LYS A 151 20.84 -0.91 -3.77
C LYS A 151 19.98 -0.14 -4.77
N ASN A 152 19.94 -0.59 -6.03
CA ASN A 152 19.21 0.05 -7.11
C ASN A 152 17.83 -0.58 -7.39
N ILE A 153 17.32 -1.47 -6.53
CA ILE A 153 16.01 -2.14 -6.73
C ILE A 153 14.85 -1.15 -6.98
N TYR A 154 14.92 0.06 -6.40
CA TYR A 154 13.89 1.07 -6.58
C TYR A 154 13.94 1.82 -7.91
N ALA A 155 14.99 1.60 -8.71
CA ALA A 155 15.24 2.31 -9.96
C ALA A 155 14.71 1.60 -11.21
N ARG A 156 14.25 0.35 -11.09
CA ARG A 156 13.81 -0.44 -12.24
C ARG A 156 12.85 -1.55 -11.82
N ASN A 157 11.70 -1.65 -12.50
CA ASN A 157 10.71 -2.73 -12.34
C ASN A 157 10.40 -3.08 -10.87
N ILE A 158 10.16 -2.08 -10.03
CA ILE A 158 10.04 -2.28 -8.58
C ILE A 158 8.77 -3.03 -8.21
N MET A 159 7.65 -2.87 -8.95
CA MET A 159 6.47 -3.69 -8.67
C MET A 159 6.77 -5.15 -8.97
N TRP A 160 7.41 -5.45 -10.11
CA TRP A 160 7.87 -6.80 -10.44
C TRP A 160 8.76 -7.41 -9.34
N PHE A 161 9.65 -6.59 -8.76
CA PHE A 161 10.48 -6.98 -7.62
C PHE A 161 9.65 -7.32 -6.38
N ASP A 162 8.68 -6.48 -6.02
CA ASP A 162 7.79 -6.65 -4.87
C ASP A 162 7.01 -7.98 -4.96
N PHE A 163 6.59 -8.37 -6.17
CA PHE A 163 5.95 -9.67 -6.44
C PHE A 163 6.89 -10.88 -6.34
N GLY A 164 8.16 -10.68 -5.98
CA GLY A 164 9.13 -11.76 -5.72
C GLY A 164 10.11 -12.03 -6.86
N TYR A 165 9.90 -11.44 -8.03
CA TYR A 165 10.64 -11.78 -9.25
C TYR A 165 11.90 -10.92 -9.43
N ASP A 166 12.78 -11.33 -10.36
CA ASP A 166 13.95 -10.55 -10.74
C ASP A 166 13.55 -9.34 -11.59
N ASN A 167 13.83 -8.13 -11.08
CA ASN A 167 13.51 -6.86 -11.73
C ASN A 167 14.45 -6.50 -12.88
N ASN A 168 15.54 -7.25 -13.06
CA ASN A 168 16.45 -7.18 -14.19
C ASN A 168 16.23 -8.28 -15.23
N ALA A 169 15.21 -9.13 -15.03
CA ALA A 169 14.89 -10.18 -15.98
C ALA A 169 14.71 -9.63 -17.40
N LYS A 170 15.15 -10.41 -18.39
CA LYS A 170 14.99 -10.04 -19.80
C LYS A 170 13.51 -9.94 -20.13
N ASP A 171 13.19 -9.00 -21.01
CA ASP A 171 11.84 -8.86 -21.55
C ASP A 171 11.52 -9.99 -22.55
N ASN A 172 11.21 -11.16 -22.00
CA ASN A 172 10.87 -12.36 -22.73
C ASN A 172 9.38 -12.67 -22.58
N ASN A 173 8.65 -12.76 -23.69
CA ASN A 173 7.20 -12.93 -23.64
C ASN A 173 6.76 -14.23 -22.95
N LYS A 174 7.46 -15.35 -23.15
CA LYS A 174 7.10 -16.63 -22.50
C LYS A 174 7.24 -16.53 -20.97
N TYR A 175 8.36 -15.96 -20.50
CA TYR A 175 8.58 -15.72 -19.07
C TYR A 175 7.52 -14.78 -18.49
N ILE A 176 7.24 -13.66 -19.15
CA ILE A 176 6.26 -12.69 -18.67
C ILE A 176 4.87 -13.30 -18.57
N GLN A 177 4.42 -14.05 -19.58
CA GLN A 177 3.11 -14.72 -19.53
C GLN A 177 3.04 -15.76 -18.40
N ALA A 178 4.13 -16.48 -18.13
CA ALA A 178 4.20 -17.41 -17.01
C ALA A 178 4.04 -16.68 -15.66
N VAL A 179 4.76 -15.58 -15.45
CA VAL A 179 4.66 -14.76 -14.24
C VAL A 179 3.26 -14.14 -14.08
N LEU A 180 2.68 -13.60 -15.14
CA LEU A 180 1.31 -13.04 -15.08
C LEU A 180 0.28 -14.11 -14.69
N LYS A 181 0.43 -15.34 -15.20
CA LYS A 181 -0.42 -16.48 -14.82
C LYS A 181 -0.23 -16.85 -13.35
N GLU A 182 1.01 -16.88 -12.87
CA GLU A 182 1.33 -17.20 -11.48
C GLU A 182 0.76 -16.15 -10.51
N ILE A 183 0.91 -14.86 -10.80
CA ILE A 183 0.29 -13.77 -10.02
C ILE A 183 -1.24 -13.94 -9.99
N LYS A 184 -1.86 -14.26 -11.14
CA LYS A 184 -3.32 -14.49 -11.20
C LYS A 184 -3.76 -15.71 -10.37
N GLN A 185 -2.90 -16.72 -10.20
CA GLN A 185 -3.18 -17.89 -9.37
C GLN A 185 -3.03 -17.58 -7.87
N ASN A 186 -2.06 -16.73 -7.50
CA ASN A 186 -1.78 -16.39 -6.10
C ASN A 186 -2.66 -15.27 -5.54
N PHE A 187 -3.17 -14.37 -6.38
CA PHE A 187 -3.91 -13.17 -5.96
C PHE A 187 -5.36 -13.19 -6.44
N HIS A 188 -6.30 -13.01 -5.52
CA HIS A 188 -7.73 -12.90 -5.80
C HIS A 188 -8.08 -11.56 -6.44
N LEU A 189 -7.32 -10.51 -6.14
CA LEU A 189 -7.57 -9.16 -6.60
C LEU A 189 -6.27 -8.34 -6.75
N ILE A 190 -6.15 -7.59 -7.84
CA ILE A 190 -5.10 -6.59 -8.03
C ILE A 190 -5.78 -5.25 -8.26
N LEU A 191 -5.59 -4.32 -7.33
CA LEU A 191 -6.11 -2.95 -7.37
C LEU A 191 -5.24 -2.05 -8.27
N ILE A 192 -5.78 -0.92 -8.70
CA ILE A 192 -5.08 0.06 -9.54
C ILE A 192 -5.11 1.43 -8.87
N ALA A 193 -3.96 1.91 -8.42
CA ALA A 193 -3.82 3.19 -7.72
C ALA A 193 -4.21 4.40 -8.57
N ASP A 194 -4.16 4.29 -9.90
CA ASP A 194 -4.65 5.32 -10.83
C ASP A 194 -6.18 5.51 -10.75
N TYR A 195 -6.90 4.50 -10.23
CA TYR A 195 -8.35 4.46 -9.99
C TYR A 195 -8.62 4.10 -8.53
N PHE A 196 -8.06 4.90 -7.60
CA PHE A 196 -8.01 4.53 -6.18
C PHE A 196 -9.40 4.44 -5.53
N ASP A 197 -10.32 5.36 -5.86
CA ASP A 197 -11.69 5.33 -5.32
C ASP A 197 -12.43 4.07 -5.79
N GLU A 198 -12.36 3.79 -7.10
CA GLU A 198 -12.92 2.58 -7.71
C GLU A 198 -12.29 1.32 -7.12
N SER A 199 -10.99 1.35 -6.84
CA SER A 199 -10.26 0.27 -6.18
C SER A 199 -10.77 0.02 -4.76
N MET A 200 -11.08 1.06 -3.98
CA MET A 200 -11.63 0.89 -2.63
C MET A 200 -13.04 0.31 -2.67
N ILE A 201 -13.88 0.74 -3.62
CA ILE A 201 -15.21 0.12 -3.80
C ILE A 201 -15.09 -1.34 -4.26
N LEU A 202 -14.19 -1.65 -5.20
CA LEU A 202 -13.96 -3.03 -5.61
C LEU A 202 -13.45 -3.90 -4.44
N LEU A 203 -12.57 -3.36 -3.60
CA LEU A 203 -12.07 -4.04 -2.41
C LEU A 203 -13.18 -4.29 -1.39
N LYS A 204 -14.02 -3.28 -1.12
CA LYS A 204 -15.21 -3.37 -0.25
C LYS A 204 -16.09 -4.55 -0.65
N HIS A 205 -16.44 -4.63 -1.94
CA HIS A 205 -17.26 -5.74 -2.47
C HIS A 205 -16.55 -7.09 -2.38
N ALA A 206 -15.25 -7.15 -2.70
CA ALA A 206 -14.51 -8.40 -2.70
C ALA A 206 -14.28 -8.99 -1.29
N LEU A 207 -14.23 -8.14 -0.27
CA LEU A 207 -14.06 -8.52 1.13
C LEU A 207 -15.38 -8.56 1.91
N CYS A 208 -16.48 -8.12 1.31
CA CYS A 208 -17.78 -7.96 1.95
C CYS A 208 -17.71 -7.09 3.21
N TRP A 209 -17.07 -5.94 3.02
CA TRP A 209 -16.87 -4.91 4.03
C TRP A 209 -17.90 -3.79 3.89
N ASP A 210 -18.04 -3.00 4.95
CA ASP A 210 -18.83 -1.78 4.93
C ASP A 210 -18.05 -0.61 4.29
N LEU A 211 -18.77 0.46 3.94
CA LEU A 211 -18.14 1.68 3.40
C LEU A 211 -17.13 2.29 4.38
N ASP A 212 -17.45 2.31 5.67
CA ASP A 212 -16.59 2.87 6.72
C ASP A 212 -15.32 2.03 6.97
N ASP A 213 -15.29 0.78 6.49
CA ASP A 213 -14.11 -0.08 6.56
C ASP A 213 -13.12 0.21 5.42
N VAL A 214 -13.52 0.91 4.35
CA VAL A 214 -12.64 1.30 3.22
C VAL A 214 -12.46 2.81 3.06
N VAL A 215 -13.17 3.64 3.83
CA VAL A 215 -12.96 5.09 3.82
C VAL A 215 -11.55 5.43 4.27
N TYR A 216 -10.93 6.41 3.64
CA TYR A 216 -9.51 6.68 3.80
C TYR A 216 -9.19 8.17 3.72
N PHE A 217 -8.05 8.57 4.30
CA PHE A 217 -7.37 9.82 3.97
C PHE A 217 -6.11 9.50 3.15
N LYS A 218 -5.71 10.41 2.26
CA LYS A 218 -4.55 10.20 1.37
C LYS A 218 -3.25 10.33 2.15
N LEU A 219 -2.70 9.21 2.63
CA LEU A 219 -1.45 9.18 3.37
C LEU A 219 -0.23 9.04 2.45
N ASN A 220 0.91 9.52 2.93
CA ASN A 220 2.20 9.44 2.22
C ASN A 220 2.15 10.09 0.81
N SER A 221 1.27 11.08 0.66
CA SER A 221 1.24 11.96 -0.51
C SER A 221 2.38 12.96 -0.41
N ARG A 222 2.92 13.38 -1.55
CA ARG A 222 3.95 14.42 -1.59
C ARG A 222 3.38 15.70 -2.17
N SER A 223 4.00 16.81 -1.82
CA SER A 223 3.67 18.12 -2.34
C SER A 223 3.97 18.24 -3.84
N GLN A 224 3.19 19.06 -4.54
CA GLN A 224 3.26 19.19 -5.99
C GLN A 224 4.57 19.83 -6.48
N ASP A 225 5.19 20.68 -5.66
CA ASP A 225 6.49 21.33 -5.92
C ASP A 225 7.66 20.34 -6.03
N THR A 226 7.53 19.14 -5.46
CA THR A 226 8.55 18.08 -5.56
C THR A 226 8.31 17.11 -6.72
N VAL A 227 7.25 17.32 -7.52
CA VAL A 227 6.95 16.50 -8.70
C VAL A 227 7.81 16.96 -9.87
N GLN A 228 8.58 16.05 -10.47
CA GLN A 228 9.39 16.37 -11.64
C GLN A 228 8.58 16.23 -12.92
N ILE A 229 8.69 17.24 -13.79
CA ILE A 229 8.05 17.22 -15.11
C ILE A 229 8.80 16.26 -16.03
N LEU A 230 8.08 15.26 -16.55
CA LEU A 230 8.63 14.29 -17.50
C LEU A 230 8.49 14.79 -18.94
N THR A 231 9.60 14.78 -19.69
CA THR A 231 9.52 15.04 -21.13
C THR A 231 8.78 13.92 -21.86
N PRO A 232 8.15 14.19 -23.03
CA PRO A 232 7.53 13.13 -23.84
C PRO A 232 8.49 11.99 -24.21
N LYS A 233 9.79 12.30 -24.38
CA LYS A 233 10.83 11.30 -24.64
C LYS A 233 11.09 10.44 -23.40
N SER A 234 11.17 11.05 -22.22
CA SER A 234 11.31 10.34 -20.94
C SER A 234 10.14 9.40 -20.70
N VAL A 235 8.89 9.82 -20.98
CA VAL A 235 7.70 8.95 -20.86
C VAL A 235 7.84 7.67 -21.68
N LYS A 236 8.33 7.76 -22.93
CA LYS A 236 8.59 6.58 -23.78
C LYS A 236 9.73 5.72 -23.22
N ARG A 237 10.80 6.35 -22.73
CA ARG A 237 11.96 5.68 -22.12
C ARG A 237 11.58 4.90 -20.86
N ILE A 238 10.69 5.43 -20.01
CA ILE A 238 10.21 4.70 -18.82
C ILE A 238 9.54 3.38 -19.19
N LYS A 239 8.67 3.39 -20.22
CA LYS A 239 8.00 2.16 -20.67
C LYS A 239 8.97 1.08 -21.14
N ALA A 240 10.12 1.49 -21.72
CA ALA A 240 11.16 0.57 -22.14
C ALA A 240 12.06 0.13 -20.97
N TRP A 241 12.44 1.07 -20.10
CA TRP A 241 13.32 0.82 -18.95
C TRP A 241 12.65 -0.08 -17.90
N CYS A 242 11.38 0.21 -17.60
CA CYS A 242 10.52 -0.54 -16.70
C CYS A 242 9.51 -1.40 -17.48
N SER A 243 9.98 -2.15 -18.49
CA SER A 243 9.08 -2.88 -19.41
C SER A 243 8.30 -4.01 -18.76
N LEU A 244 8.84 -4.64 -17.71
CA LEU A 244 8.16 -5.69 -16.96
C LEU A 244 6.98 -5.11 -16.19
N ASP A 245 7.21 -4.02 -15.45
CA ASP A 245 6.16 -3.27 -14.75
C ASP A 245 5.12 -2.72 -15.73
N TRP A 246 5.52 -2.27 -16.93
CA TRP A 246 4.60 -1.81 -17.97
C TRP A 246 3.65 -2.90 -18.45
N LYS A 247 4.17 -4.12 -18.66
CA LYS A 247 3.35 -5.28 -19.06
C LYS A 247 2.47 -5.78 -17.92
N LEU A 248 2.99 -5.79 -16.69
CA LEU A 248 2.25 -6.09 -15.47
C LEU A 248 1.04 -5.17 -15.31
N TYR A 249 1.28 -3.85 -15.32
CA TYR A 249 0.24 -2.84 -15.18
C TYR A 249 -0.83 -2.97 -16.27
N ARG A 250 -0.43 -3.11 -17.54
CA ARG A 250 -1.40 -3.23 -18.64
C ARG A 250 -2.31 -4.45 -18.49
N HIS A 251 -1.75 -5.60 -18.11
CA HIS A 251 -2.51 -6.84 -17.94
C HIS A 251 -3.54 -6.71 -16.80
N PHE A 252 -3.10 -6.22 -15.65
CA PHE A 252 -3.97 -6.14 -14.47
C PHE A 252 -4.92 -4.95 -14.50
N ASN A 253 -4.59 -3.84 -15.17
CA ASN A 253 -5.55 -2.77 -15.42
C ASN A 253 -6.73 -3.26 -16.29
N GLN A 254 -6.46 -4.05 -17.34
CA GLN A 254 -7.53 -4.68 -18.13
C GLN A 254 -8.38 -5.64 -17.29
N SER A 255 -7.73 -6.47 -16.46
CA SER A 255 -8.42 -7.42 -15.60
C SER A 255 -9.24 -6.74 -14.49
N PHE A 256 -8.76 -5.62 -13.95
CA PHE A 256 -9.44 -4.78 -12.97
C PHE A 256 -10.79 -4.27 -13.52
N TRP A 257 -10.78 -3.62 -14.69
CA TRP A 257 -12.00 -3.09 -15.30
C TRP A 257 -12.96 -4.18 -15.75
N ARG A 258 -12.45 -5.33 -16.19
CA ARG A 258 -13.29 -6.50 -16.47
C ARG A 258 -14.00 -6.98 -15.21
N LYS A 259 -13.27 -7.13 -14.09
CA LYS A 259 -13.85 -7.57 -12.82
C LYS A 259 -14.93 -6.61 -12.32
N ILE A 260 -14.67 -5.29 -12.38
CA ILE A 260 -15.68 -4.27 -12.06
C ILE A 260 -16.96 -4.45 -12.88
N LYS A 261 -16.84 -4.62 -14.19
CA LYS A 261 -18.00 -4.81 -15.08
C LYS A 261 -18.79 -6.07 -14.75
N GLU A 262 -18.09 -7.14 -14.39
CA GLU A 262 -18.68 -8.44 -14.08
C GLU A 262 -19.33 -8.49 -12.68
N THR A 263 -18.80 -7.78 -11.69
CA THR A 263 -19.24 -7.92 -10.29
C THR A 263 -20.10 -6.78 -9.76
N ILE A 264 -19.83 -5.53 -10.18
CA ILE A 264 -20.51 -4.32 -9.65
C ILE A 264 -21.33 -3.63 -10.75
N GLY A 265 -20.75 -3.54 -11.95
CA GLY A 265 -21.28 -2.72 -13.04
C GLY A 265 -20.90 -1.24 -12.90
N LEU A 266 -20.69 -0.57 -14.04
CA LEU A 266 -20.14 0.79 -14.06
C LEU A 266 -21.06 1.84 -13.43
N LYS A 267 -22.39 1.68 -13.57
CA LYS A 267 -23.37 2.63 -13.00
C LYS A 267 -23.40 2.57 -11.48
N GLU A 268 -23.42 1.37 -10.89
CA GLU A 268 -23.40 1.24 -9.43
C GLU A 268 -22.03 1.63 -8.86
N LEU A 269 -20.94 1.32 -9.57
CA LEU A 269 -19.60 1.77 -9.19
C LEU A 269 -19.54 3.30 -9.03
N GLU A 270 -20.04 4.05 -10.01
CA GLU A 270 -20.04 5.51 -9.97
C GLU A 270 -20.80 6.06 -8.76
N LYS A 271 -21.97 5.48 -8.48
CA LYS A 271 -22.79 5.82 -7.31
C LYS A 271 -22.07 5.53 -5.99
N GLU A 272 -21.48 4.34 -5.83
CA GLU A 272 -20.74 3.99 -4.62
C GLU A 272 -19.46 4.81 -4.44
N VAL A 273 -18.76 5.13 -5.53
CA VAL A 273 -17.61 6.06 -5.51
C VAL A 273 -18.04 7.44 -5.01
N ASN A 274 -19.20 7.93 -5.44
CA ASN A 274 -19.73 9.20 -4.94
C ASN A 274 -20.07 9.12 -3.44
N HIS A 275 -20.67 8.02 -2.97
CA HIS A 275 -20.89 7.80 -1.54
C HIS A 275 -19.58 7.78 -0.74
N LEU A 276 -18.55 7.12 -1.25
CA LEU A 276 -17.20 7.11 -0.64
C LEU A 276 -16.64 8.52 -0.52
N ARG A 277 -16.74 9.33 -1.57
CA ARG A 277 -16.23 10.71 -1.59
C ARG A 277 -16.99 11.62 -0.61
N VAL A 278 -18.32 11.49 -0.55
CA VAL A 278 -19.14 12.21 0.43
C VAL A 278 -18.71 11.84 1.85
N ARG A 279 -18.61 10.54 2.14
CA ARG A 279 -18.21 10.04 3.46
C ARG A 279 -16.78 10.46 3.84
N GLN A 280 -15.86 10.46 2.89
CA GLN A 280 -14.51 10.98 3.08
C GLN A 280 -14.54 12.46 3.45
N LYS A 281 -15.30 13.28 2.72
CA LYS A 281 -15.42 14.72 2.99
C LYS A 281 -16.02 15.01 4.37
N GLU A 282 -17.05 14.27 4.77
CA GLU A 282 -17.63 14.36 6.12
C GLU A 282 -16.56 14.11 7.19
N LEU A 283 -15.84 12.99 7.10
CA LEU A 283 -14.79 12.66 8.07
C LEU A 283 -13.64 13.67 8.06
N MET A 284 -13.26 14.20 6.90
CA MET A 284 -12.26 15.27 6.81
C MET A 284 -12.75 16.54 7.51
N GLY A 285 -14.01 16.92 7.32
CA GLY A 285 -14.65 18.04 8.00
C GLY A 285 -14.76 17.85 9.51
N THR A 286 -14.96 16.62 9.98
CA THR A 286 -14.94 16.29 11.42
C THR A 286 -13.52 16.33 11.98
N CYS A 287 -12.54 15.75 11.29
CA CYS A 287 -11.22 15.48 11.85
C CYS A 287 -10.20 16.60 11.70
N LEU A 288 -10.18 17.28 10.55
CA LEU A 288 -9.03 18.06 10.11
C LEU A 288 -9.23 19.57 10.34
N SER A 289 -8.19 20.27 10.77
CA SER A 289 -8.22 21.73 10.89
C SER A 289 -8.44 22.41 9.54
N ASP A 290 -7.67 21.99 8.52
CA ASP A 290 -7.58 22.70 7.24
C ASP A 290 -8.20 21.92 6.06
N GLN A 291 -8.94 20.82 6.31
CA GLN A 291 -9.50 19.88 5.30
C GLN A 291 -8.52 19.39 4.21
N GLU A 292 -7.25 19.77 4.28
CA GLU A 292 -6.21 19.48 3.31
C GLU A 292 -4.95 19.00 4.01
N ALA A 293 -4.07 18.36 3.25
CA ALA A 293 -2.78 17.92 3.74
C ALA A 293 -1.79 19.09 3.72
N VAL A 294 -0.97 19.21 4.77
CA VAL A 294 -0.04 20.32 4.97
C VAL A 294 1.42 19.85 4.86
N GLY A 295 2.31 20.78 4.53
CA GLY A 295 3.75 20.51 4.43
C GLY A 295 4.38 20.16 5.78
N LYS A 296 5.54 19.49 5.76
CA LYS A 296 6.25 19.05 6.98
C LYS A 296 6.55 20.15 8.00
N GLY A 297 6.67 21.40 7.54
CA GLY A 297 6.89 22.58 8.38
C GLY A 297 5.66 22.99 9.19
N ASP A 298 4.47 22.73 8.66
CA ASP A 298 3.18 23.21 9.19
C ASP A 298 2.44 22.14 10.01
N ILE A 299 3.01 20.93 10.12
CA ILE A 299 2.49 19.86 10.97
C ILE A 299 2.74 20.21 12.43
N LYS A 300 1.66 20.50 13.15
CA LYS A 300 1.68 20.93 14.56
C LYS A 300 2.08 19.80 15.51
N ASN A 301 1.52 18.61 15.31
CA ASN A 301 1.84 17.44 16.12
C ASN A 301 2.97 16.63 15.47
N ARG A 302 4.17 16.67 16.06
CA ARG A 302 5.34 15.92 15.55
C ARG A 302 5.15 14.40 15.53
N ALA A 303 4.23 13.86 16.34
CA ALA A 303 3.87 12.46 16.22
C ALA A 303 3.11 12.14 14.91
N LEU A 304 2.46 13.12 14.28
CA LEU A 304 1.79 12.89 13.00
C LEU A 304 2.69 13.21 11.80
N LEU A 305 3.98 13.51 12.03
CA LEU A 305 4.94 13.80 10.97
C LEU A 305 5.29 12.52 10.19
N PRO A 306 4.92 12.41 8.90
CA PRO A 306 5.32 11.27 8.08
C PRO A 306 6.83 11.25 7.87
N PHE A 307 7.38 10.04 7.67
CA PHE A 307 8.79 9.88 7.32
C PHE A 307 9.12 10.63 6.01
N GLN A 308 10.14 11.47 6.07
CA GLN A 308 10.63 12.25 4.94
C GLN A 308 11.81 11.51 4.31
N SER A 309 11.84 11.43 2.97
CA SER A 309 12.86 10.66 2.24
C SER A 309 13.26 11.34 0.95
N GLY A 310 14.56 11.31 0.67
CA GLY A 310 15.13 11.92 -0.52
C GLY A 310 14.81 13.41 -0.56
N ILE A 311 14.43 13.87 -1.75
CA ILE A 311 13.98 15.25 -1.99
C ILE A 311 12.45 15.37 -1.95
N ALA A 312 11.72 14.33 -1.54
CA ALA A 312 10.27 14.39 -1.43
C ALA A 312 9.85 15.15 -0.16
N ASN A 313 8.88 16.03 -0.30
CA ASN A 313 8.21 16.68 0.82
C ASN A 313 6.87 15.95 1.05
N ILE A 314 6.86 15.03 2.02
CA ILE A 314 5.69 14.20 2.32
C ILE A 314 4.74 14.98 3.23
N LEU A 315 3.51 15.12 2.76
CA LEU A 315 2.45 15.87 3.42
C LEU A 315 1.83 15.07 4.56
N GLY A 316 1.40 15.78 5.60
CA GLY A 316 0.66 15.22 6.74
C GLY A 316 -0.61 16.03 7.03
N TYR A 317 -1.22 15.79 8.19
CA TYR A 317 -2.50 16.39 8.54
C TYR A 317 -2.47 16.99 9.96
N ASN A 318 -3.18 18.10 10.14
CA ASN A 318 -3.45 18.70 11.44
C ASN A 318 -4.88 18.35 11.89
N LEU A 319 -5.01 17.85 13.12
CA LEU A 319 -6.31 17.53 13.73
C LEU A 319 -6.91 18.77 14.40
N LYS A 320 -8.24 18.86 14.43
CA LYS A 320 -8.97 19.86 15.25
C LYS A 320 -8.66 19.69 16.74
N GLN A 321 -8.66 20.79 17.49
CA GLN A 321 -8.27 20.81 18.91
C GLN A 321 -9.40 20.37 19.86
N ASP A 322 -10.66 20.64 19.51
CA ASP A 322 -11.82 20.45 20.38
C ASP A 322 -12.64 19.19 20.04
N LEU A 323 -11.96 18.07 19.76
CA LEU A 323 -12.61 16.79 19.50
C LEU A 323 -12.86 16.05 20.81
N ASP A 324 -14.05 15.47 20.98
CA ASP A 324 -14.28 14.51 22.07
C ASP A 324 -13.34 13.30 21.93
N ASN A 325 -13.08 12.61 23.05
CA ASN A 325 -12.10 11.52 23.09
C ASN A 325 -12.34 10.41 22.06
N ARG A 326 -13.59 10.07 21.75
CA ARG A 326 -13.92 9.01 20.79
C ARG A 326 -13.65 9.46 19.37
N THR A 327 -14.06 10.68 19.02
CA THR A 327 -13.80 11.27 17.72
C THR A 327 -12.31 11.48 17.50
N LEU A 328 -11.60 11.99 18.51
CA LEU A 328 -10.15 12.19 18.46
C LEU A 328 -9.42 10.89 18.13
N ARG A 329 -9.71 9.77 18.83
CA ARG A 329 -9.10 8.46 18.55
C ARG A 329 -9.36 8.00 17.12
N THR A 330 -10.59 8.16 16.64
CA THR A 330 -10.96 7.79 15.26
C THR A 330 -10.15 8.61 14.25
N CYS A 331 -10.12 9.92 14.43
CA CYS A 331 -9.40 10.85 13.56
C CYS A 331 -7.89 10.63 13.59
N GLN A 332 -7.31 10.36 14.75
CA GLN A 332 -5.89 10.03 14.89
C GLN A 332 -5.51 8.81 14.07
N LYS A 333 -6.31 7.73 14.14
CA LYS A 333 -6.06 6.51 13.35
C LYS A 333 -6.15 6.77 11.84
N MET A 334 -7.05 7.65 11.39
CA MET A 334 -7.18 8.03 9.97
C MET A 334 -5.93 8.74 9.41
N VAL A 335 -5.24 9.53 10.24
CA VAL A 335 -4.08 10.35 9.82
C VAL A 335 -2.73 9.74 10.20
N MET A 336 -2.71 8.67 11.01
CA MET A 336 -1.49 8.10 11.56
C MET A 336 -0.59 7.54 10.44
N PRO A 337 0.66 8.03 10.30
CA PRO A 337 1.55 7.52 9.27
C PRO A 337 2.00 6.08 9.57
N GLU A 338 2.43 5.37 8.53
CA GLU A 338 2.65 3.93 8.55
C GLU A 338 3.61 3.42 9.63
N LEU A 339 4.76 4.07 9.82
CA LEU A 339 5.76 3.62 10.79
C LEU A 339 5.23 3.73 12.23
N GLN A 340 4.55 4.85 12.49
CA GLN A 340 3.90 5.18 13.74
C GLN A 340 2.81 4.17 14.06
N TYR A 341 1.97 3.85 13.08
CA TYR A 341 0.89 2.89 13.23
C TYR A 341 1.42 1.47 13.42
N THR A 342 2.46 1.09 12.68
CA THR A 342 3.15 -0.20 12.89
C THR A 342 3.71 -0.31 14.30
N SER A 343 4.34 0.75 14.81
CA SER A 343 4.87 0.80 16.19
C SER A 343 3.75 0.75 17.25
N TYR A 344 2.62 1.43 17.00
CA TYR A 344 1.45 1.40 17.87
C TYR A 344 0.82 0.00 17.96
N LEU A 345 0.51 -0.63 16.82
CA LEU A 345 -0.04 -2.00 16.81
C LEU A 345 0.91 -3.01 17.43
N TYR A 346 2.21 -2.85 17.21
CA TYR A 346 3.21 -3.70 17.83
C TYR A 346 3.16 -3.62 19.35
N SER A 347 3.03 -2.43 19.94
CA SER A 347 2.87 -2.27 21.39
C SER A 347 1.57 -2.89 21.92
N LEU A 348 0.48 -2.84 21.14
CA LEU A 348 -0.79 -3.45 21.54
C LEU A 348 -0.73 -4.98 21.52
N GLN A 349 -0.15 -5.57 20.46
CA GLN A 349 -0.06 -7.02 20.31
C GLN A 349 1.03 -7.66 21.18
N HIS A 350 2.11 -6.94 21.47
CA HIS A 350 3.26 -7.46 22.23
C HIS A 350 3.60 -6.52 23.41
N PRO A 351 2.71 -6.35 24.41
CA PRO A 351 2.88 -5.37 25.48
C PRO A 351 4.09 -5.65 26.40
N HIS A 352 4.60 -6.89 26.38
CA HIS A 352 5.78 -7.31 27.15
C HIS A 352 7.11 -6.94 26.45
N LYS A 353 7.05 -6.54 25.17
CA LYS A 353 8.22 -6.24 24.36
C LYS A 353 8.45 -4.74 24.24
N ARG A 354 9.70 -4.39 23.98
CA ARG A 354 10.06 -2.99 23.71
C ARG A 354 9.41 -2.53 22.42
N ARG A 355 8.61 -1.46 22.50
CA ARG A 355 8.05 -0.75 21.35
C ARG A 355 9.11 -0.47 20.28
N LYS A 356 8.71 -0.52 19.00
CA LYS A 356 9.59 -0.17 17.86
C LYS A 356 10.03 1.29 17.94
N GLN A 357 11.34 1.51 17.97
CA GLN A 357 11.95 2.84 17.97
C GLN A 357 12.04 3.40 16.55
N LEU A 358 11.38 4.54 16.31
CA LEU A 358 11.24 5.12 14.98
C LEU A 358 12.22 6.27 14.69
N GLY A 359 13.08 6.63 15.64
CA GLY A 359 13.99 7.80 15.51
C GLY A 359 13.26 9.15 15.37
N LEU A 360 11.97 9.19 15.70
CA LEU A 360 11.12 10.39 15.70
C LEU A 360 10.79 10.76 17.16
N PRO A 361 10.72 12.07 17.52
CA PRO A 361 10.27 12.47 18.85
C PRO A 361 8.82 12.02 19.03
N TRP A 362 8.59 11.04 19.91
CA TRP A 362 7.25 10.53 20.20
C TRP A 362 6.84 10.91 21.63
N GLN A 363 5.77 11.70 21.75
CA GLN A 363 5.03 11.90 23.00
C GLN A 363 3.61 11.38 22.78
N TRP A 364 3.42 10.08 22.98
CA TRP A 364 2.10 9.55 23.28
C TRP A 364 2.17 9.11 24.73
N THR A 365 1.52 9.87 25.60
CA THR A 365 1.39 9.52 27.01
C THR A 365 0.35 8.41 27.14
N SER A 366 0.59 7.50 28.08
CA SER A 366 -0.27 6.35 28.42
C SER A 366 -1.75 6.70 28.70
N SER A 367 -2.07 7.99 28.91
CA SER A 367 -3.44 8.49 29.03
C SER A 367 -4.26 8.46 27.72
N GLN A 368 -3.61 8.36 26.56
CA GLN A 368 -4.28 8.25 25.25
C GLN A 368 -4.38 6.80 24.74
N GLU A 369 -3.77 5.84 25.45
CA GLU A 369 -3.77 4.41 25.12
C GLU A 369 -4.91 3.63 25.80
N LYS A 370 -5.57 4.19 26.83
CA LYS A 370 -6.71 3.57 27.54
C LYS A 370 -8.05 4.08 27.04
#